data_AF-A0A7V5U028-F1
#
_entry.id   AF-A0A7V5U028-F1
#
_cell.length_a   1.000
_cell.length_b   1.000
_cell.length_c   1.000
_cell.angle_alpha   90.00
_cell.angle_beta   90.00
_cell.angle_gamma   90.00
#
_symmetry.space_group_name_H-M   'P 1'
#
loop_
_entity.id
_entity.type
_entity.pdbx_description
1 polymer ?
#
loop_
_entity_poly.entity_id
_entity_poly.type
_entity_poly.pdbx_seq_one_letter_code
_entity_poly.pdbx_strand_id
1 'polypeptide(L)'
;MGLKIRWDNYEYPDTFFYFNTGLFIKYQKPYHLEDILDRTGFIDSTFKEPGVPKGYYFAPQREQKPDLVLASNMYMNPSMRLCSMAPWTIMMSAEHMDDTQWRYDALNKVLLTEYGKINFKKAEEIIDFLAPNGKYYTGFYERVNGSDYFYQIPASSDGKTLQIFGATSICNLTDKIIKSHYGYFADKWIKLSISNYIK
;
A
#
# COMPACT_ATOMS: atom_id res chain seq x y z
N MET A 1 -3.25 -27.19 16.19
CA MET A 1 -3.21 -25.98 15.34
C MET A 1 -2.95 -26.45 13.91
N GLY A 2 -3.90 -26.33 13.00
CA GLY A 2 -3.78 -26.82 11.62
C GLY A 2 -3.42 -25.68 10.67
N LEU A 3 -2.30 -25.79 9.96
CA LEU A 3 -1.94 -24.86 8.88
C LEU A 3 -2.68 -25.30 7.61
N LYS A 4 -3.76 -24.61 7.26
CA LYS A 4 -4.42 -24.79 5.96
C LYS A 4 -3.70 -23.93 4.93
N ILE A 5 -2.84 -24.53 4.12
CA ILE A 5 -2.30 -23.89 2.92
C ILE A 5 -3.42 -23.97 1.87
N ARG A 6 -4.08 -22.84 1.61
CA ARG A 6 -4.99 -22.72 0.48
C ARG A 6 -4.19 -22.09 -0.65
N TRP A 7 -4.07 -22.80 -1.77
CA TRP A 7 -3.63 -22.20 -3.02
C TRP A 7 -4.73 -21.21 -3.42
N ASP A 8 -4.51 -19.94 -3.08
CA ASP A 8 -5.35 -18.85 -3.53
C ASP A 8 -4.83 -18.50 -4.92
N ASN A 9 -5.66 -18.65 -5.95
CA ASN A 9 -5.27 -18.30 -7.32
C ASN A 9 -5.11 -16.77 -7.50
N TYR A 10 -5.22 -16.00 -6.42
CA TYR A 10 -4.91 -14.56 -6.33
C TYR A 10 -5.51 -13.75 -7.51
N GLU A 11 -6.67 -14.16 -8.00
CA GLU A 11 -7.41 -13.49 -9.06
C GLU A 11 -8.88 -13.52 -8.67
N TYR A 12 -9.44 -12.34 -8.39
CA TYR A 12 -10.86 -12.18 -8.08
C TYR A 12 -11.66 -11.73 -9.31
N PRO A 13 -12.91 -12.20 -9.46
CA PRO A 13 -13.80 -11.69 -10.49
C PRO A 13 -14.07 -10.18 -10.34
N ASP A 14 -14.24 -9.49 -11.47
CA ASP A 14 -14.56 -8.05 -11.49
C ASP A 14 -15.87 -7.69 -10.76
N THR A 15 -16.73 -8.67 -10.47
CA THR A 15 -17.93 -8.44 -9.65
C THR A 15 -17.60 -7.89 -8.25
N PHE A 16 -16.38 -8.11 -7.75
CA PHE A 16 -15.92 -7.55 -6.48
C PHE A 16 -15.74 -6.03 -6.50
N PHE A 17 -15.62 -5.38 -7.67
CA PHE A 17 -15.62 -3.91 -7.75
C PHE A 17 -16.94 -3.30 -7.26
N TYR A 18 -18.05 -4.00 -7.43
CA TYR A 18 -19.38 -3.57 -6.99
C TYR A 18 -19.71 -3.99 -5.55
N PHE A 19 -18.84 -4.76 -4.90
CA PHE A 19 -19.10 -5.32 -3.57
C PHE A 19 -19.38 -4.24 -2.52
N ASN A 20 -18.76 -3.07 -2.66
CA ASN A 20 -18.83 -2.00 -1.67
C ASN A 20 -19.93 -0.97 -1.93
N THR A 21 -20.65 -1.02 -3.06
CA THR A 21 -21.59 0.05 -3.44
C THR A 21 -22.60 0.35 -2.33
N GLY A 22 -23.13 -0.68 -1.67
CA GLY A 22 -24.04 -0.52 -0.53
C GLY A 22 -23.38 0.13 0.70
N LEU A 23 -22.07 -0.06 0.91
CA LEU A 23 -21.33 0.58 2.01
C LEU A 23 -21.14 2.07 1.76
N PHE A 24 -20.78 2.46 0.53
CA PHE A 24 -20.66 3.88 0.18
C PHE A 24 -21.98 4.63 0.40
N ILE A 25 -23.11 4.04 -0.02
CA ILE A 25 -24.45 4.59 0.21
C ILE A 25 -24.76 4.66 1.72
N LYS A 26 -24.52 3.57 2.46
CA LYS A 26 -24.82 3.50 3.91
C LYS A 26 -24.02 4.52 4.72
N TYR A 27 -22.75 4.73 4.38
CA TYR A 27 -21.87 5.66 5.09
C TYR A 27 -21.88 7.07 4.49
N GLN A 28 -22.72 7.34 3.48
CA GLN A 28 -22.83 8.62 2.79
C GLN A 28 -21.47 9.14 2.31
N LYS A 29 -20.63 8.23 1.82
CA LYS A 29 -19.32 8.57 1.30
C LYS A 29 -19.43 9.00 -0.16
N PRO A 30 -18.80 10.12 -0.56
CA PRO A 30 -18.72 10.48 -1.97
C PRO A 30 -17.96 9.37 -2.70
N TYR A 31 -18.49 8.91 -3.83
CA TYR A 31 -17.77 7.97 -4.68
C TYR A 31 -18.17 8.13 -6.14
N HIS A 32 -17.19 7.89 -7.00
CA HIS A 32 -17.29 7.90 -8.44
C HIS A 32 -17.11 6.47 -8.90
N LEU A 33 -18.14 5.89 -9.53
CA LEU A 33 -18.10 4.48 -9.92
C LEU A 33 -16.99 4.25 -10.97
N GLU A 34 -16.78 5.24 -11.83
CA GLU A 34 -15.68 5.31 -12.79
C GLU A 34 -14.30 5.12 -12.14
N ASP A 35 -14.03 5.76 -11.00
CA ASP A 35 -12.74 5.65 -10.29
C ASP A 35 -12.57 4.32 -9.56
N ILE A 36 -13.68 3.71 -9.13
CA ILE A 36 -13.69 2.37 -8.54
C ILE A 36 -13.38 1.33 -9.62
N LEU A 37 -14.01 1.46 -10.80
CA LEU A 37 -13.85 0.52 -11.91
C LEU A 37 -12.53 0.70 -12.66
N ASP A 38 -11.94 1.90 -12.64
CA ASP A 38 -10.61 2.12 -13.18
C ASP A 38 -9.56 1.41 -12.34
N ARG A 39 -8.87 0.43 -12.91
CA ARG A 39 -7.77 -0.29 -12.27
C ARG A 39 -6.58 0.59 -11.92
N THR A 40 -6.49 1.83 -12.43
CA THR A 40 -5.50 2.84 -12.05
C THR A 40 -6.09 4.02 -11.27
N GLY A 41 -7.39 3.95 -10.96
CA GLY A 41 -8.13 4.97 -10.25
C GLY A 41 -7.82 5.01 -8.76
N PHE A 42 -8.36 6.04 -8.13
CA PHE A 42 -8.24 6.30 -6.70
C PHE A 42 -9.62 6.41 -6.07
N ILE A 43 -9.81 5.84 -4.89
CA ILE A 43 -11.01 6.18 -4.10
C ILE A 43 -10.85 7.56 -3.46
N ASP A 44 -9.67 7.81 -2.93
CA ASP A 44 -9.27 9.08 -2.35
C ASP A 44 -8.19 9.71 -3.22
N SER A 45 -8.38 10.94 -3.69
CA SER A 45 -7.36 11.64 -4.47
C SER A 45 -6.13 11.96 -3.61
N THR A 46 -6.33 12.11 -2.30
CA THR A 46 -5.30 12.34 -1.29
C THR A 46 -5.53 11.49 -0.05
N PHE A 47 -4.48 11.11 0.66
CA PHE A 47 -4.55 10.33 1.92
C PHE A 47 -5.36 11.00 3.06
N LYS A 48 -5.80 12.26 2.88
CA LYS A 48 -6.61 13.03 3.84
C LYS A 48 -8.10 12.96 3.55
N GLU A 49 -8.49 12.53 2.36
CA GLU A 49 -9.89 12.41 1.99
C GLU A 49 -10.50 11.20 2.71
N PRO A 50 -11.67 11.36 3.35
CA PRO A 50 -12.30 10.26 4.06
C PRO A 50 -13.29 9.54 3.13
N GLY A 51 -12.88 9.10 1.95
CA GLY A 51 -13.76 8.44 0.98
C GLY A 51 -14.01 6.96 1.29
N VAL A 52 -13.14 6.30 2.05
CA VAL A 52 -13.26 4.86 2.32
C VAL A 52 -14.40 4.56 3.31
N PRO A 53 -15.30 3.61 2.98
CA PRO A 53 -16.37 3.16 3.89
C PRO A 53 -15.90 2.31 5.10
N LYS A 54 -15.05 2.86 5.99
CA LYS A 54 -14.64 2.31 7.30
C LYS A 54 -14.45 0.77 7.35
N GLY A 55 -14.58 0.18 8.54
CA GLY A 55 -14.20 -1.19 8.88
C GLY A 55 -14.94 -2.34 8.17
N TYR A 56 -15.80 -2.08 7.19
CA TYR A 56 -16.39 -3.13 6.34
C TYR A 56 -15.94 -3.08 4.88
N TYR A 57 -15.23 -2.02 4.50
CA TYR A 57 -14.79 -1.82 3.13
C TYR A 57 -13.83 -2.93 2.62
N PHE A 58 -14.17 -3.44 1.44
CA PHE A 58 -13.48 -4.31 0.50
C PHE A 58 -12.49 -3.64 -0.46
N ALA A 59 -11.17 -3.60 -0.27
CA ALA A 59 -10.31 -3.10 -1.36
C ALA A 59 -10.40 -4.03 -2.58
N PRO A 60 -10.91 -3.58 -3.75
CA PRO A 60 -10.96 -4.44 -4.91
C PRO A 60 -9.54 -4.68 -5.43
N GLN A 61 -9.30 -5.89 -5.95
CA GLN A 61 -8.02 -6.23 -6.55
C GLN A 61 -7.85 -5.43 -7.86
N ARG A 62 -6.96 -4.43 -7.85
CA ARG A 62 -6.74 -3.55 -8.99
C ARG A 62 -5.65 -4.06 -9.92
N GLU A 63 -4.62 -4.69 -9.39
CA GLU A 63 -3.59 -5.34 -10.21
C GLU A 63 -4.20 -6.45 -11.06
N GLN A 64 -3.79 -6.50 -12.33
CA GLN A 64 -4.36 -7.42 -13.33
C GLN A 64 -3.27 -8.19 -14.10
N LYS A 65 -2.01 -8.07 -13.66
CA LYS A 65 -0.87 -8.66 -14.34
C LYS A 65 -0.55 -9.98 -13.65
N PRO A 66 -0.43 -11.10 -14.38
CA PRO A 66 -0.32 -12.44 -13.79
C PRO A 66 0.98 -12.65 -12.99
N ASP A 67 1.98 -11.81 -13.21
CA ASP A 67 3.29 -11.80 -12.56
C ASP A 67 3.46 -10.64 -11.56
N LEU A 68 2.37 -9.94 -11.23
CA LEU A 68 2.36 -8.82 -10.27
C LEU A 68 1.43 -9.13 -9.11
N VAL A 69 1.99 -9.11 -7.91
CA VAL A 69 1.24 -9.19 -6.65
C VAL A 69 1.51 -7.92 -5.86
N LEU A 70 0.44 -7.24 -5.46
CA LEU A 70 0.53 -6.04 -4.63
C LEU A 70 -0.20 -6.27 -3.31
N ALA A 71 0.53 -6.16 -2.21
CA ALA A 71 -0.02 -6.21 -0.87
C ALA A 71 0.37 -4.96 -0.09
N SER A 72 -0.58 -4.43 0.68
CA SER A 72 -0.35 -3.36 1.65
C SER A 72 -0.80 -3.84 3.04
N ASN A 73 -1.12 -2.92 3.96
CA ASN A 73 -1.76 -3.27 5.24
C ASN A 73 -3.26 -3.65 5.09
N MET A 74 -3.77 -3.76 3.86
CA MET A 74 -5.13 -4.22 3.56
C MET A 74 -5.22 -5.73 3.33
N TYR A 75 -6.46 -6.21 3.28
CA TYR A 75 -6.80 -7.60 3.02
C TYR A 75 -6.47 -7.95 1.56
N MET A 76 -5.66 -8.99 1.38
CA MET A 76 -5.37 -9.52 0.05
C MET A 76 -6.55 -10.30 -0.54
N ASN A 77 -7.42 -10.84 0.31
CA ASN A 77 -8.56 -11.62 -0.14
C ASN A 77 -9.83 -11.38 0.69
N PRO A 78 -11.02 -11.64 0.13
CA PRO A 78 -12.29 -11.44 0.83
C PRO A 78 -12.38 -12.24 2.13
N SER A 79 -11.75 -13.42 2.20
CA SER A 79 -11.76 -14.26 3.41
C SER A 79 -11.01 -13.61 4.57
N MET A 80 -9.83 -13.01 4.31
CA MET A 80 -9.07 -12.23 5.29
C MET A 80 -9.89 -11.04 5.76
N ARG A 81 -10.64 -10.40 4.85
CA ARG A 81 -11.54 -9.33 5.24
C ARG A 81 -12.63 -9.81 6.17
N LEU A 82 -13.33 -10.90 5.87
CA LEU A 82 -14.35 -11.44 6.77
C LEU A 82 -13.82 -11.71 8.19
N CYS A 83 -12.60 -12.24 8.31
CA CYS A 83 -11.94 -12.45 9.61
C CYS A 83 -11.61 -11.15 10.38
N SER A 84 -11.51 -10.02 9.67
CA SER A 84 -11.18 -8.71 10.24
C SER A 84 -12.39 -7.84 10.58
N MET A 85 -13.62 -8.33 10.34
CA MET A 85 -14.85 -7.59 10.62
C MET A 85 -15.26 -7.65 12.10
N ALA A 86 -14.44 -8.23 12.98
CA ALA A 86 -14.68 -8.19 14.41
C ALA A 86 -14.68 -6.74 14.92
N PRO A 87 -15.60 -6.34 15.82
CA PRO A 87 -15.71 -4.95 16.30
C PRO A 87 -14.39 -4.37 16.83
N TRP A 88 -13.61 -5.19 17.54
CA TRP A 88 -12.29 -4.79 18.04
C TRP A 88 -11.31 -4.46 16.91
N THR A 89 -11.23 -5.31 15.88
CA THR A 89 -10.36 -5.09 14.73
C THR A 89 -10.75 -3.85 13.94
N ILE A 90 -12.06 -3.64 13.74
CA ILE A 90 -12.60 -2.45 13.10
C ILE A 90 -12.21 -1.19 13.87
N MET A 91 -12.33 -1.21 15.20
CA MET A 91 -11.96 -0.09 16.05
C MET A 91 -10.48 0.27 15.91
N MET A 92 -9.59 -0.74 15.83
CA MET A 92 -8.15 -0.52 15.66
C MET A 92 -7.76 -0.04 14.25
N SER A 93 -8.47 -0.47 13.20
CA SER A 93 -8.09 -0.17 11.82
C SER A 93 -8.78 1.05 11.23
N ALA A 94 -9.93 1.47 11.76
CA ALA A 94 -10.83 2.44 11.12
C ALA A 94 -10.18 3.81 10.84
N GLU A 95 -9.21 4.24 11.65
CA GLU A 95 -8.58 5.56 11.51
C GLU A 95 -7.50 5.61 10.41
N HIS A 96 -7.07 4.45 9.90
CA HIS A 96 -5.96 4.35 8.95
C HIS A 96 -6.38 3.79 7.59
N MET A 97 -7.68 3.60 7.37
CA MET A 97 -8.18 2.94 6.16
C MET A 97 -7.99 3.79 4.91
N ASP A 98 -8.28 5.09 4.98
CA ASP A 98 -8.11 6.00 3.85
C ASP A 98 -6.63 6.12 3.43
N ASP A 99 -5.72 6.31 4.40
CA ASP A 99 -4.27 6.28 4.15
C ASP A 99 -3.81 4.97 3.51
N THR A 100 -4.25 3.83 4.05
CA THR A 100 -3.83 2.53 3.54
C THR A 100 -4.37 2.26 2.13
N GLN A 101 -5.62 2.67 1.86
CA GLN A 101 -6.22 2.57 0.53
C GLN A 101 -5.50 3.46 -0.48
N TRP A 102 -5.24 4.71 -0.11
CA TRP A 102 -4.50 5.65 -0.96
C TRP A 102 -3.09 5.15 -1.29
N ARG A 103 -2.35 4.61 -0.30
CA ARG A 103 -1.02 4.01 -0.52
C ARG A 103 -1.07 2.84 -1.50
N TYR A 104 -2.10 2.01 -1.41
CA TYR A 104 -2.33 0.91 -2.33
C TYR A 104 -2.64 1.41 -3.76
N ASP A 105 -3.58 2.35 -3.92
CA ASP A 105 -3.95 2.90 -5.22
C ASP A 105 -2.77 3.63 -5.89
N ALA A 106 -2.01 4.42 -5.11
CA ALA A 106 -0.81 5.11 -5.58
C ALA A 106 0.27 4.13 -6.08
N LEU A 107 0.61 3.12 -5.29
CA LEU A 107 1.61 2.12 -5.66
C LEU A 107 1.14 1.28 -6.85
N ASN A 108 -0.12 0.86 -6.86
CA ASN A 108 -0.73 0.12 -7.97
C ASN A 108 -0.64 0.92 -9.28
N LYS A 109 -0.97 2.22 -9.27
CA LYS A 109 -0.85 3.08 -10.45
C LYS A 109 0.58 3.14 -10.98
N VAL A 110 1.57 3.26 -10.10
CA VAL A 110 2.99 3.25 -10.49
C VAL A 110 3.37 1.91 -11.13
N LEU A 111 3.01 0.79 -10.47
CA LEU A 111 3.34 -0.55 -10.95
C LEU A 111 2.72 -0.84 -12.31
N LEU A 112 1.46 -0.47 -12.53
CA LEU A 112 0.78 -0.64 -13.82
C LEU A 112 1.34 0.29 -14.91
N THR A 113 1.74 1.52 -14.56
CA THR A 113 2.33 2.48 -15.52
C THR A 113 3.73 2.04 -15.97
N GLU A 114 4.53 1.53 -15.03
CA GLU A 114 5.91 1.09 -15.28
C GLU A 114 6.01 -0.39 -15.66
N TYR A 115 4.88 -1.09 -15.79
CA TYR A 115 4.85 -2.52 -16.10
C TYR A 115 5.66 -2.85 -17.36
N GLY A 116 6.47 -3.91 -17.28
CA GLY A 116 7.41 -4.31 -18.34
C GLY A 116 8.69 -3.46 -18.42
N LYS A 117 8.81 -2.38 -17.65
CA LYS A 117 10.00 -1.51 -17.58
C LYS A 117 10.72 -1.58 -16.22
N ILE A 118 10.20 -2.38 -15.29
CA ILE A 118 10.72 -2.50 -13.93
C ILE A 118 11.99 -3.34 -13.93
N ASN A 119 13.14 -2.67 -13.95
CA ASN A 119 14.43 -3.27 -13.62
C ASN A 119 14.74 -3.07 -12.11
N PHE A 120 15.84 -3.65 -11.63
CA PHE A 120 16.21 -3.60 -10.21
C PHE A 120 16.33 -2.17 -9.66
N LYS A 121 16.91 -1.24 -10.43
CA LYS A 121 17.01 0.18 -10.02
C LYS A 121 15.64 0.85 -9.99
N LYS A 122 14.80 0.60 -11.00
CA LYS A 122 13.43 1.13 -11.05
C LYS A 122 12.59 0.60 -9.90
N ALA A 123 12.73 -0.67 -9.53
CA ALA A 123 12.05 -1.23 -8.38
C ALA A 123 12.50 -0.59 -7.05
N GLU A 124 13.79 -0.25 -6.91
CA GLU A 124 14.31 0.54 -5.77
C GLU A 124 13.64 1.93 -5.69
N GLU A 125 13.47 2.62 -6.83
CA GLU A 125 12.75 3.90 -6.90
C GLU A 125 11.25 3.75 -6.58
N ILE A 126 10.62 2.66 -7.03
CA ILE A 126 9.18 2.42 -6.82
C ILE A 126 8.88 2.09 -5.37
N ILE A 127 9.70 1.27 -4.70
CA ILE A 127 9.41 0.87 -3.33
C ILE A 127 9.57 2.04 -2.34
N ASP A 128 10.42 3.01 -2.67
CA ASP A 128 10.59 4.29 -1.96
C ASP A 128 9.64 5.39 -2.51
N PHE A 129 8.48 5.05 -3.10
CA PHE A 129 7.54 6.04 -3.68
C PHE A 129 7.01 7.09 -2.68
N LEU A 130 7.08 6.79 -1.37
CA LEU A 130 6.72 7.67 -0.26
C LEU A 130 7.93 8.29 0.44
N ALA A 131 9.16 8.00 0.02
CA ALA A 131 10.35 8.66 0.53
C ALA A 131 10.35 10.15 0.15
N PRO A 132 11.11 11.04 0.82
CA PRO A 132 11.13 12.48 0.53
C PRO A 132 11.36 12.89 -0.94
N ASN A 133 12.06 12.05 -1.69
CA ASN A 133 12.36 12.20 -3.12
C ASN A 133 11.42 11.37 -4.02
N GLY A 134 10.46 10.65 -3.43
CA GLY A 134 9.51 9.78 -4.10
C GLY A 134 8.39 10.54 -4.81
N LYS A 135 7.81 9.90 -5.83
CA LYS A 135 6.79 10.50 -6.71
C LYS A 135 5.54 10.99 -5.96
N TYR A 136 5.16 10.29 -4.88
CA TYR A 136 3.95 10.58 -4.11
C TYR A 136 4.27 11.14 -2.73
N TYR A 137 5.48 11.65 -2.53
CA TYR A 137 5.82 12.30 -1.28
C TYR A 137 5.01 13.57 -1.10
N THR A 138 4.20 13.59 -0.04
CA THR A 138 3.43 14.76 0.36
C THR A 138 3.91 15.33 1.70
N GLY A 139 4.91 14.70 2.33
CA GLY A 139 5.31 14.97 3.72
C GLY A 139 4.86 13.85 4.65
N PHE A 140 5.53 13.73 5.81
CA PHE A 140 5.02 12.91 6.90
C PHE A 140 4.01 13.73 7.70
N TYR A 141 2.83 13.15 7.89
CA TYR A 141 1.71 13.77 8.56
C TYR A 141 1.37 12.95 9.79
N GLU A 142 1.67 13.49 10.96
CA GLU A 142 1.28 12.88 12.23
C GLU A 142 0.00 13.52 12.75
N ARG A 143 -0.98 12.70 13.14
CA ARG A 143 -2.22 13.15 13.75
C ARG A 143 -1.93 13.50 15.21
N VAL A 144 -2.05 14.76 15.58
CA VAL A 144 -1.75 15.20 16.95
C VAL A 144 -2.96 14.94 17.85
N ASN A 145 -2.78 14.10 18.88
CA ASN A 145 -3.71 13.92 20.01
C ASN A 145 -5.20 13.85 19.65
N GLY A 146 -5.57 13.03 18.66
CA GLY A 146 -6.97 12.83 18.28
C GLY A 146 -7.65 14.04 17.63
N SER A 147 -6.91 15.09 17.28
CA SER A 147 -7.41 16.20 16.48
C SER A 147 -7.49 15.84 14.99
N ASP A 148 -8.30 16.56 14.22
CA ASP A 148 -8.38 16.46 12.76
C ASP A 148 -7.22 17.18 12.05
N TYR A 149 -6.20 17.60 12.80
CA TYR A 149 -5.04 18.31 12.29
C TYR A 149 -3.84 17.37 12.14
N PHE A 150 -3.37 17.27 10.90
CA PHE A 150 -2.10 16.65 10.58
C PHE A 150 -1.01 17.71 10.60
N TYR A 151 0.01 17.53 11.44
CA TYR A 151 1.20 18.38 11.36
C TYR A 151 2.15 17.80 10.32
N GLN A 152 2.57 18.64 9.38
CA GLN A 152 3.65 18.31 8.47
C GLN A 152 4.94 18.32 9.29
N ILE A 153 5.57 17.16 9.47
CA ILE A 153 6.97 17.13 9.88
C ILE A 153 7.72 17.90 8.79
N PRO A 154 8.49 18.96 9.11
CA PRO A 154 9.18 19.75 8.10
C PRO A 154 9.90 18.81 7.14
N ALA A 155 9.54 18.88 5.87
CA ALA A 155 10.15 18.03 4.87
C ALA A 155 11.67 18.28 4.91
N SER A 156 12.44 17.26 5.30
CA SER A 156 13.88 17.26 5.10
C SER A 156 14.08 17.15 3.59
N SER A 157 14.31 18.28 2.93
CA SER A 157 14.61 18.31 1.50
C SER A 157 15.85 17.48 1.16
N ASP A 158 16.72 17.25 2.15
CA ASP A 158 17.93 16.44 2.05
C ASP A 158 17.82 15.06 2.70
N GLY A 159 16.68 14.68 3.28
CA GLY A 159 16.44 13.38 3.93
C GLY A 159 17.22 13.12 5.23
N LYS A 160 18.03 14.07 5.71
CA LYS A 160 18.95 13.86 6.86
C LYS A 160 18.26 13.87 8.21
N THR A 161 17.11 14.51 8.33
CA THR A 161 16.38 14.58 9.61
C THR A 161 15.17 13.64 9.65
N LEU A 162 14.80 13.03 8.52
CA LEU A 162 13.70 12.10 8.42
C LEU A 162 14.21 10.68 8.58
N GLN A 163 13.81 10.06 9.69
CA GLN A 163 14.12 8.67 10.01
C GLN A 163 13.17 7.72 9.28
N ILE A 164 13.71 6.61 8.81
CA ILE A 164 12.97 5.46 8.30
C ILE A 164 12.56 4.61 9.50
N PHE A 165 11.26 4.55 9.79
CA PHE A 165 10.72 3.64 10.81
C PHE A 165 10.65 2.21 10.24
N GLY A 166 11.58 1.37 10.65
CA GLY A 166 11.75 0.02 10.12
C GLY A 166 12.81 -0.02 9.02
N ALA A 167 12.45 -0.55 7.84
CA ALA A 167 13.32 -0.56 6.67
C ALA A 167 12.51 -0.72 5.38
N THR A 168 12.97 -0.11 4.29
CA THR A 168 12.55 -0.48 2.93
C THR A 168 13.52 -1.51 2.39
N SER A 169 13.05 -2.58 1.75
CA SER A 169 13.92 -3.61 1.19
C SER A 169 13.47 -4.06 -0.19
N ILE A 170 14.44 -4.34 -1.05
CA ILE A 170 14.24 -4.95 -2.37
C ILE A 170 15.09 -6.20 -2.49
N CYS A 171 14.48 -7.27 -3.00
CA CYS A 171 15.10 -8.58 -3.15
C CYS A 171 15.12 -8.98 -4.63
N ASN A 172 16.31 -9.11 -5.21
CA ASN A 172 16.50 -9.77 -6.49
C ASN A 172 16.90 -11.22 -6.22
N LEU A 173 15.93 -12.11 -6.41
CA LEU A 173 16.08 -13.53 -6.09
C LEU A 173 16.92 -14.29 -7.13
N THR A 174 16.94 -13.85 -8.40
CA THR A 174 17.76 -14.49 -9.45
C THR A 174 19.24 -14.24 -9.19
N ASP A 175 19.60 -13.01 -8.80
CA ASP A 175 20.98 -12.61 -8.54
C ASP A 175 21.38 -12.79 -7.07
N LYS A 176 20.44 -13.24 -6.22
CA LYS A 176 20.62 -13.41 -4.76
C LYS A 176 21.10 -12.12 -4.08
N ILE A 177 20.54 -10.99 -4.47
CA ILE A 177 20.88 -9.67 -3.91
C ILE A 177 19.70 -9.16 -3.10
N ILE A 178 19.98 -8.68 -1.89
CA ILE A 178 19.06 -7.88 -1.10
C ILE A 178 19.66 -6.49 -0.97
N LYS A 179 18.85 -5.45 -1.16
CA LYS A 179 19.19 -4.10 -0.74
C LYS A 179 18.17 -3.63 0.29
N SER A 180 18.65 -2.92 1.31
CA SER A 180 17.80 -2.34 2.35
C SER A 180 18.18 -0.89 2.64
N HIS A 181 17.18 -0.06 2.89
CA HIS A 181 17.28 1.32 3.31
C HIS A 181 16.69 1.45 4.72
N TYR A 182 17.49 1.91 5.67
CA TYR A 182 17.12 2.09 7.07
C TYR A 182 17.99 3.19 7.68
N GLY A 183 17.60 3.71 8.85
CA GLY A 183 18.26 4.88 9.43
C GLY A 183 17.58 6.14 8.96
N TYR A 184 18.26 6.99 8.20
CA TYR A 184 17.70 8.22 7.62
C TYR A 184 17.53 8.10 6.11
N PHE A 185 16.59 8.86 5.53
CA PHE A 185 16.39 8.85 4.07
C PHE A 185 17.59 9.39 3.26
N ALA A 186 18.51 10.10 3.92
CA ALA A 186 19.79 10.51 3.32
C ALA A 186 20.85 9.40 3.30
N ASP A 187 20.64 8.33 4.07
CA ASP A 187 21.60 7.23 4.16
C ASP A 187 21.62 6.44 2.85
N LYS A 188 22.75 5.77 2.60
CA LYS A 188 22.88 4.93 1.40
C LYS A 188 22.19 3.59 1.65
N TRP A 189 21.55 3.08 0.60
CA TRP A 189 21.10 1.70 0.55
C TRP A 189 22.28 0.73 0.82
N ILE A 190 22.08 -0.20 1.75
CA ILE A 190 23.02 -1.26 2.05
C ILE A 190 22.70 -2.46 1.17
N LYS A 191 23.72 -3.06 0.56
CA LYS A 191 23.60 -4.23 -0.32
C LYS A 191 24.20 -5.45 0.35
N LEU A 192 23.45 -6.56 0.35
CA LEU A 192 23.88 -7.87 0.77
C LEU A 192 23.75 -8.85 -0.40
N SER A 193 24.78 -9.68 -0.60
CA SER A 193 24.76 -10.79 -1.57
C SER A 193 24.70 -12.12 -0.84
N ILE A 194 23.70 -12.95 -1.13
CA ILE A 194 23.49 -14.25 -0.48
C ILE A 194 24.19 -15.37 -1.26
N SER A 195 25.51 -15.23 -1.45
CA SER A 195 26.32 -16.16 -2.26
C SER A 195 26.30 -17.59 -1.75
N ASN A 196 26.10 -17.79 -0.45
CA ASN A 196 26.07 -19.10 0.22
C ASN A 196 24.66 -19.69 0.38
N TYR A 197 23.62 -19.09 -0.19
CA TYR A 197 22.27 -19.69 -0.14
C TYR A 197 22.26 -20.99 -0.95
N ILE A 198 21.85 -22.07 -0.26
CA ILE A 198 21.87 -23.46 -0.73
C ILE A 198 21.25 -23.54 -2.13
N LYS A 199 21.93 -24.25 -3.03
CA LYS A 199 21.45 -24.53 -4.39
C LYS A 199 20.54 -25.74 -4.40
#